data_AF-A0A7W1PK34-F1
#
_entry.id   AF-A0A7W1PK34-F1
#
_cell.length_a   1.000
_cell.length_b   1.000
_cell.length_c   1.000
_cell.angle_alpha   90.00
_cell.angle_beta   90.00
_cell.angle_gamma   90.00
#
_symmetry.space_group_name_H-M   'P 1'
#
loop_
_entity.id
_entity.type
_entity.pdbx_description
1 polymer ?
#
loop_
_entity_poly.entity_id
_entity_poly.type
_entity_poly.pdbx_seq_one_letter_code
_entity_poly.pdbx_strand_id
1 'polypeptide(L)' 'MAENALKPGEADPTRRRVTSVDVTGDAAMAIVELERPDAVVTDYMSLLKVDGRWLIVTKIFARGTRQEHVGGR' A
#
# COMPACT_ATOMS: atom_id res chain seq x y z
N MET A 1 12.41 -13.40 -15.88
CA MET A 1 12.69 -12.12 -15.18
C MET A 1 12.08 -12.20 -13.78
N ALA A 2 12.81 -12.73 -12.80
CA ALA A 2 12.39 -12.76 -11.40
C ALA A 2 13.63 -12.71 -10.53
N GLU A 3 14.29 -11.55 -10.50
CA GLU A 3 15.57 -11.35 -9.83
C GLU A 3 15.40 -10.22 -8.80
N ASN A 4 14.55 -10.43 -7.79
CA ASN A 4 14.56 -9.67 -6.54
C ASN A 4 13.60 -10.22 -5.45
N ALA A 5 13.61 -11.52 -5.18
CA ALA A 5 12.93 -12.05 -3.99
C ALA A 5 13.84 -11.88 -2.76
N LEU A 6 13.32 -11.30 -1.68
CA LEU A 6 14.02 -11.23 -0.38
C LEU A 6 14.40 -12.64 0.09
N LYS A 7 15.62 -12.82 0.59
CA LYS A 7 16.03 -14.10 1.19
C LYS A 7 15.38 -14.26 2.56
N PRO A 8 15.14 -15.50 3.04
CA PRO A 8 14.68 -15.73 4.40
C PRO A 8 15.62 -15.07 5.42
N GLY A 9 15.07 -14.24 6.31
CA GLY A 9 15.83 -13.50 7.33
C GLY A 9 16.40 -12.15 6.89
N GLU A 10 16.26 -11.78 5.62
CA GLU A 10 16.65 -10.46 5.12
C GLU A 10 15.59 -9.40 5.47
N ALA A 11 16.04 -8.24 5.96
CA ALA A 11 15.14 -7.15 6.29
C ALA A 11 14.58 -6.52 5.00
N ASP A 12 13.26 -6.40 4.93
CA ASP A 12 12.60 -5.69 3.83
C ASP A 12 12.84 -4.17 3.96
N PRO A 13 13.56 -3.54 3.01
CA PRO A 13 13.86 -2.10 3.07
C PRO A 13 12.64 -1.22 2.74
N THR A 14 11.50 -1.80 2.37
CA THR A 14 10.30 -1.06 1.96
C THR A 14 9.67 -0.36 3.16
N ARG A 15 9.68 0.98 3.16
CA ARG A 15 8.96 1.78 4.16
C ARG A 15 7.48 1.85 3.78
N ARG A 16 6.60 1.56 4.73
CA ARG A 16 5.15 1.50 4.52
C ARG A 16 4.45 2.54 5.38
N ARG A 17 3.48 3.24 4.81
CA ARG A 17 2.68 4.24 5.52
C ARG A 17 1.22 4.16 5.07
N VAL A 18 0.31 4.04 6.03
CA VAL A 18 -1.11 4.30 5.80
C VAL A 18 -1.28 5.82 5.71
N THR A 19 -1.69 6.33 4.55
CA THR A 19 -1.83 7.78 4.33
C THR A 19 -3.25 8.25 4.54
N SER A 20 -4.24 7.39 4.31
CA SER A 20 -5.64 7.69 4.59
C SER A 20 -6.41 6.42 4.91
N VAL A 21 -7.41 6.55 5.79
CA VAL A 21 -8.46 5.56 6.02
C VAL A 21 -9.77 6.32 6.14
N ASP A 22 -10.71 6.04 5.25
CA ASP A 22 -12.07 6.54 5.31
C ASP A 22 -13.02 5.37 5.61
N VAL A 23 -13.93 5.55 6.57
CA VAL A 23 -14.80 4.48 7.08
C VAL A 23 -16.24 4.97 7.11
N THR A 24 -17.13 4.22 6.47
CA THR A 24 -18.57 4.44 6.52
C THR A 24 -19.28 3.13 6.90
N GLY A 25 -19.68 3.02 8.17
CA GLY A 25 -20.26 1.79 8.71
C GLY A 25 -19.31 0.61 8.59
N ASP A 26 -19.75 -0.44 7.89
CA ASP A 26 -18.97 -1.66 7.65
C ASP A 26 -18.12 -1.61 6.36
N ALA A 27 -18.11 -0.50 5.63
CA ALA A 27 -17.26 -0.31 4.45
C ALA A 27 -16.14 0.70 4.73
N ALA A 28 -14.98 0.50 4.10
CA ALA A 28 -13.86 1.43 4.20
C ALA A 28 -13.02 1.51 2.92
N MET A 29 -12.29 2.62 2.78
CA MET A 29 -11.23 2.81 1.80
C MET A 29 -9.92 3.13 2.54
N ALA A 30 -8.85 2.40 2.24
CA ALA A 30 -7.52 2.67 2.77
C ALA A 30 -6.54 3.00 1.64
N ILE A 31 -5.70 4.00 1.86
CA ILE A 31 -4.58 4.34 0.97
C ILE A 31 -3.29 4.03 1.71
N VAL A 32 -2.41 3.26 1.07
CA VAL A 32 -1.11 2.86 1.63
C VAL A 32 -0.01 3.17 0.64
N GLU A 33 1.00 3.89 1.10
CA GLU A 33 2.21 4.15 0.35
C GLU A 33 3.32 3.17 0.75
N LEU A 34 4.00 2.63 -0.26
CA LEU A 34 5.18 1.79 -0.15
C LEU A 34 6.33 2.50 -0.84
N GLU A 35 7.29 2.97 -0.04
CA GLU A 35 8.54 3.55 -0.52
C GLU A 35 9.60 2.46 -0.62
N ARG A 36 9.97 2.12 -1.85
CA ARG A 36 11.08 1.22 -2.18
C ARG A 36 12.30 2.04 -2.63
N PRO A 37 13.50 1.45 -2.70
CA PRO A 37 14.66 2.14 -3.24
C PRO A 37 14.45 2.69 -4.66
N ASP A 38 13.73 1.98 -5.52
CA ASP A 38 13.56 2.26 -6.95
C ASP A 38 12.19 2.85 -7.34
N ALA A 39 11.21 2.79 -6.43
CA ALA A 39 9.82 3.11 -6.76
C ALA A 39 9.01 3.55 -5.55
N VAL A 40 7.93 4.28 -5.82
CA VAL A 40 6.85 4.50 -4.86
C VAL A 40 5.60 3.82 -5.41
N VAL A 41 4.94 3.03 -4.57
CA VAL A 41 3.67 2.39 -4.91
C VAL A 41 2.60 2.93 -3.97
N THR A 42 1.50 3.42 -4.53
CA THR A 42 0.31 3.83 -3.79
C THR A 42 -0.79 2.81 -4.02
N ASP A 43 -1.10 2.04 -2.99
CA ASP A 43 -2.20 1.07 -2.97
C ASP A 43 -3.49 1.76 -2.53
N TYR A 44 -4.57 1.53 -3.27
CA TYR A 44 -5.93 1.90 -2.89
C TYR A 44 -6.71 0.63 -2.66
N MET A 45 -7.24 0.46 -1.44
CA MET A 45 -7.88 -0.76 -1.00
C MET A 45 -9.29 -0.48 -0.51
N SER A 46 -10.29 -1.15 -1.09
CA SER A 46 -11.62 -1.22 -0.49
C SER A 46 -11.65 -2.35 0.54
N LEU A 47 -12.30 -2.10 1.66
CA LEU A 47 -12.45 -3.06 2.75
C LEU A 47 -13.93 -3.20 3.12
N LEU A 48 -14.29 -4.40 3.57
CA LEU A 48 -15.61 -4.69 4.14
C LEU A 48 -15.41 -5.42 5.46
N LYS A 49 -16.18 -5.03 6.47
CA LYS A 49 -16.23 -5.71 7.77
C LYS A 49 -17.24 -6.85 7.71
N VAL A 50 -16.77 -8.08 7.88
CA VAL A 50 -17.59 -9.29 7.89
C VAL A 50 -17.31 -10.02 9.19
N ASP A 51 -18.35 -10.39 9.93
CA ASP A 51 -18.25 -11.06 11.23
C ASP A 51 -17.29 -10.36 12.20
N GLY A 52 -17.36 -9.02 12.23
CA GLY A 52 -16.53 -8.19 13.10
C GLY A 52 -15.09 -7.97 12.62
N ARG A 53 -14.69 -8.50 11.45
CA ARG A 53 -13.31 -8.44 10.94
C ARG A 53 -13.24 -7.70 9.60
N TRP A 54 -12.27 -6.82 9.46
CA TRP A 54 -12.00 -6.14 8.19
C TRP A 54 -11.31 -7.08 7.21
N LEU A 55 -11.85 -7.16 6.00
CA LEU A 55 -11.30 -7.90 4.88
C LEU A 55 -11.03 -6.93 3.73
N ILE A 56 -9.92 -7.11 3.01
CA ILE A 56 -9.66 -6.37 1.77
C ILE A 56 -10.45 -7.04 0.65
N VAL A 57 -11.32 -6.29 0.00
CA VAL A 57 -12.17 -6.78 -1.10
C VAL A 57 -11.49 -6.57 -2.44
N THR A 58 -10.97 -5.35 -2.66
CA THR A 58 -10.25 -4.98 -3.88
C THR A 58 -9.00 -4.21 -3.52
N LYS A 59 -7.95 -4.42 -4.30
CA LYS A 59 -6.76 -3.58 -4.31
C LYS A 59 -6.48 -3.15 -5.75
N ILE A 60 -6.31 -1.85 -5.96
CA ILE A 60 -5.64 -1.30 -7.15
C ILE A 60 -4.38 -0.56 -6.71
N PHE A 61 -3.47 -0.31 -7.64
CA PHE A 61 -2.22 0.38 -7.31
C PHE A 61 -1.78 1.32 -8.43
N ALA A 62 -1.11 2.40 -8.05
CA ALA A 62 -0.31 3.24 -8.93
C ALA A 62 1.18 3.05 -8.58
N ARG A 63 2.05 2.94 -9.58
CA ARG A 63 3.50 2.90 -9.41
C ARG A 63 4.12 4.13 -10.06
N GLY A 64 4.78 4.95 -9.25
CA GLY A 64 5.58 6.09 -9.70
C GLY A 64 7.06 5.86 -9.45
N THR A 65 7.90 6.73 -10.02
CA THR A 65 9.31 6.81 -9.62
C THR A 65 9.46 7.68 -8.36
N ARG A 66 10.53 7.49 -7.58
CA ARG A 66 10.78 8.29 -6.38
C ARG A 66 10.87 9.81 -6.67
N GLN A 67 11.21 10.21 -7.89
CA GLN A 67 11.29 11.63 -8.27
C GLN A 67 9.92 12.29 -8.44
N GLU A 68 8.87 11.55 -8.79
CA GLU A 68 7.53 12.11 -8.99
C GLU A 68 6.81 12.38 -7.65
N HIS A 69 7.20 11.70 -6.57
CA HIS A 69 6.58 11.86 -5.24
C HIS A 69 7.18 13.03 -4.41
N VAL A 70 8.25 13.66 -4.91
CA VAL A 70 8.85 14.87 -4.30
C VAL A 70 8.17 16.11 -4.91
N GLY A 71 6.88 16.29 -4.66
CA GLY A 71 6.15 17.37 -5.34
C GLY A 71 4.67 17.47 -5.03
N GLY A 72 4.30 17.60 -3.76
CA GLY A 72 2.94 17.92 -3.35
C GLY A 72 2.94 18.59 -1.99
N ARG A 73 3.16 19.91 -2.00
CA ARG A 73 2.78 20.78 -0.89
C ARG A 73 1.27 20.97 -0.91
#